data_AF-A0A5E4J5U6-F1
#
_entry.id   AF-A0A5E4J5U6-F1
#
_cell.length_a   1.000
_cell.length_b   1.000
_cell.length_c   1.000
_cell.angle_alpha   90.00
_cell.angle_beta   90.00
_cell.angle_gamma   90.00
#
_symmetry.space_group_name_H-M   'P 1'
#
loop_
_entity.id
_entity.type
_entity.pdbx_description
1 polymer ?
#
loop_
_entity_poly.entity_id
_entity_poly.type
_entity_poly.pdbx_seq_one_letter_code
_entity_poly.pdbx_strand_id
1 'polypeptide(L)'
;MISKNHNSVDKQTFRNIEFDCMEFNGANFSDNVDFNLCKFNILADFNNCNFTKGVWYYQCEFKSPILLPYSQVGENIDLRQSSFENLASFEGITVTGNADLKGCSFMDQADFWNSTFVGDFSISDSLFNRDAKFIKSRFIKLADFAKCRFMATADFSKAVFVESADFSSCLFNESAIFTHSIFEKYANFGDAAFMGNILAEDGQFKGTINPLSIGFNIARLLIVH
;
A
#
# COMPACT_ATOMS: atom_id res chain seq x y z
N MET A 1 15.85 -17.30 18.16
CA MET A 1 16.72 -16.18 17.78
C MET A 1 17.09 -16.30 16.31
N ILE A 2 16.39 -15.58 15.43
CA ILE A 2 16.93 -15.27 14.10
C ILE A 2 17.38 -13.81 14.20
N SER A 3 18.51 -13.60 14.86
CA SER A 3 19.23 -12.33 14.83
C SER A 3 20.51 -12.60 14.03
N LYS A 4 20.61 -12.05 12.82
CA LYS A 4 21.86 -12.15 12.05
C LYS A 4 22.28 -10.76 11.57
N ASN A 5 23.23 -10.19 12.31
CA ASN A 5 24.10 -9.08 11.92
C ASN A 5 25.12 -9.48 10.82
N HIS A 6 24.75 -10.30 9.83
CA HIS A 6 25.63 -10.61 8.69
C HIS A 6 24.81 -10.87 7.42
N ASN A 7 24.94 -9.94 6.46
CA ASN A 7 24.69 -9.86 5.00
C ASN A 7 24.04 -10.99 4.17
N SER A 8 23.55 -12.09 4.73
CA SER A 8 22.72 -13.08 4.05
C SER A 8 21.93 -13.91 5.06
N VAL A 9 20.59 -13.93 4.92
CA VAL A 9 19.74 -14.80 5.72
C VAL A 9 19.70 -16.20 5.07
N ASP A 10 20.33 -17.19 5.71
CA ASP A 10 20.46 -18.56 5.17
C ASP A 10 19.13 -19.32 5.07
N LYS A 11 18.14 -18.93 5.88
CA LYS A 11 16.77 -19.48 5.83
C LYS A 11 15.85 -18.44 5.27
N GLN A 12 15.20 -18.74 4.15
CA GLN A 12 14.31 -17.80 3.44
C GLN A 12 12.89 -18.36 3.32
N THR A 13 12.58 -19.41 4.10
CA THR A 13 11.24 -19.99 4.20
C THR A 13 10.87 -20.14 5.66
N PHE A 14 9.81 -19.44 6.04
CA PHE A 14 9.21 -19.36 7.36
C PHE A 14 7.70 -19.46 7.16
N ARG A 15 7.15 -20.68 7.15
CA ARG A 15 5.70 -20.86 6.98
C ARG A 15 5.07 -21.36 8.25
N ASN A 16 3.94 -20.78 8.63
CA ASN A 16 3.17 -21.17 9.81
C ASN A 16 4.01 -21.09 11.10
N ILE A 17 4.76 -19.99 11.25
CA ILE A 17 5.64 -19.72 12.39
C ILE A 17 5.13 -18.50 13.15
N GLU A 18 5.15 -18.58 14.48
CA GLU A 18 5.03 -17.41 15.35
C GLU A 18 6.42 -16.84 15.67
N PHE A 19 6.58 -15.53 15.50
CA PHE A 19 7.84 -14.83 15.78
C PHE A 19 7.75 -14.00 17.06
N ASP A 20 8.67 -14.30 17.97
CA ASP A 20 8.89 -13.55 19.23
C ASP A 20 10.21 -12.77 19.24
N CYS A 21 11.02 -12.86 18.17
CA CYS A 21 12.22 -12.05 17.92
C CYS A 21 12.48 -11.94 16.41
N MET A 22 12.54 -10.73 15.85
CA MET A 22 12.82 -10.49 14.44
C MET A 22 13.35 -9.08 14.19
N GLU A 23 14.63 -8.99 13.88
CA GLU A 23 15.28 -7.75 13.46
C GLU A 23 16.11 -8.05 12.20
N PHE A 24 15.70 -7.50 11.07
CA PHE A 24 16.36 -7.64 9.77
C PHE A 24 16.78 -6.30 9.18
N ASN A 25 16.87 -5.24 9.99
CA ASN A 25 17.26 -3.91 9.52
C ASN A 25 18.53 -3.96 8.63
N GLY A 26 18.41 -3.47 7.40
CA GLY A 26 19.50 -3.43 6.42
C GLY A 26 19.87 -4.79 5.82
N ALA A 27 19.10 -5.84 6.08
CA ALA A 27 19.43 -7.18 5.61
C ALA A 27 19.25 -7.31 4.08
N ASN A 28 20.09 -8.15 3.49
CA ASN A 28 20.00 -8.52 2.08
C ASN A 28 19.51 -9.97 1.96
N PHE A 29 18.44 -10.16 1.19
CA PHE A 29 17.84 -11.45 0.87
C PHE A 29 18.01 -11.73 -0.62
N SER A 30 18.90 -12.68 -0.94
CA SER A 30 19.31 -12.97 -2.32
C SER A 30 18.37 -13.92 -3.08
N ASP A 31 17.40 -14.52 -2.39
CA ASP A 31 16.40 -15.41 -2.96
C ASP A 31 15.01 -15.03 -2.44
N ASN A 32 14.02 -15.81 -2.85
CA ASN A 32 12.63 -15.67 -2.45
C ASN A 32 12.46 -15.86 -0.93
N VAL A 33 11.81 -14.90 -0.28
CA VAL A 33 11.56 -14.93 1.17
C VAL A 33 10.08 -15.17 1.45
N ASP A 34 9.77 -16.26 2.12
CA ASP A 34 8.40 -16.74 2.28
C ASP A 34 8.03 -16.78 3.77
N PHE A 35 7.18 -15.85 4.18
CA PHE A 35 6.59 -15.71 5.51
C PHE A 35 5.13 -16.15 5.56
N ASN A 36 4.62 -16.87 4.56
CA ASN A 36 3.18 -17.15 4.48
C ASN A 36 2.63 -17.81 5.74
N LEU A 37 1.44 -17.38 6.16
CA LEU A 37 0.72 -17.89 7.33
C LEU A 37 1.47 -17.64 8.65
N CYS A 38 2.42 -16.70 8.69
CA CYS A 38 3.13 -16.36 9.92
C CYS A 38 2.38 -15.36 10.77
N LYS A 39 2.68 -15.42 12.07
CA LYS A 39 2.20 -14.47 13.06
C LYS A 39 3.38 -13.75 13.69
N PHE A 40 3.33 -12.44 13.72
CA PHE A 40 4.36 -11.57 14.27
C PHE A 40 3.80 -10.94 15.55
N ASN A 41 4.12 -11.56 16.69
CA ASN A 41 3.64 -11.12 18.01
C ASN A 41 4.40 -9.87 18.51
N ILE A 42 5.55 -9.60 17.89
CA ILE A 42 6.45 -8.49 18.20
C ILE A 42 6.79 -7.71 16.93
N LEU A 43 7.56 -6.63 17.07
CA LEU A 43 8.03 -5.79 15.97
C LEU A 43 8.66 -6.65 14.86
N ALA A 44 8.19 -6.46 13.63
CA ALA A 44 8.77 -7.02 12.42
C ALA A 44 9.58 -5.94 11.69
N ASP A 45 10.85 -5.76 12.10
CA ASP A 45 11.74 -4.74 11.53
C ASP A 45 12.43 -5.25 10.26
N PHE A 46 11.99 -4.74 9.11
CA PHE A 46 12.59 -4.90 7.80
C PHE A 46 12.99 -3.54 7.19
N ASN A 47 13.36 -2.57 8.02
CA ASN A 47 13.83 -1.26 7.56
C ASN A 47 15.05 -1.41 6.64
N ASN A 48 15.13 -0.65 5.54
CA ASN A 48 16.28 -0.62 4.62
C ASN A 48 16.70 -2.00 4.07
N CYS A 49 15.80 -2.98 4.05
CA CYS A 49 16.07 -4.30 3.52
C CYS A 49 16.15 -4.29 2.00
N ASN A 50 16.98 -5.18 1.45
CA ASN A 50 17.00 -5.48 0.04
C ASN A 50 16.53 -6.93 -0.19
N PHE A 51 15.34 -7.09 -0.77
CA PHE A 51 14.84 -8.36 -1.27
C PHE A 51 15.11 -8.42 -2.78
N THR A 52 16.16 -9.14 -3.21
CA THR A 52 16.53 -9.13 -4.64
C THR A 52 15.51 -9.84 -5.51
N LYS A 53 14.71 -10.75 -4.93
CA LYS A 53 13.58 -11.43 -5.58
C LYS A 53 12.26 -11.06 -4.89
N GLY A 54 11.33 -12.02 -4.79
CA GLY A 54 10.03 -11.79 -4.15
C GLY A 54 10.05 -12.00 -2.64
N VAL A 55 9.07 -11.42 -1.97
CA VAL A 55 8.77 -11.66 -0.56
C VAL A 55 7.27 -11.86 -0.34
N TRP A 56 6.90 -12.93 0.36
CA TRP A 56 5.51 -13.30 0.59
C TRP A 56 5.17 -13.25 2.07
N TYR A 57 4.13 -12.50 2.40
CA TYR A 57 3.45 -12.37 3.67
C TYR A 57 1.96 -12.72 3.52
N TYR A 58 1.61 -13.73 2.71
CA TYR A 58 0.21 -14.12 2.49
C TYR A 58 -0.43 -14.62 3.80
N GLN A 59 -1.63 -14.14 4.11
CA GLN A 59 -2.39 -14.53 5.31
C GLN A 59 -1.57 -14.44 6.61
N CYS A 60 -0.78 -13.38 6.75
CA CYS A 60 -0.02 -13.11 7.96
C CYS A 60 -0.82 -12.29 8.98
N GLU A 61 -0.47 -12.47 10.25
CA GLU A 61 -1.01 -11.70 11.36
C GLU A 61 0.08 -10.87 12.03
N PHE A 62 0.08 -9.55 11.83
CA PHE A 62 0.99 -8.61 12.48
C PHE A 62 0.32 -8.02 13.72
N LYS A 63 0.61 -8.60 14.89
CA LYS A 63 0.12 -8.12 16.19
C LYS A 63 0.92 -6.92 16.71
N SER A 64 2.11 -6.71 16.18
CA SER A 64 2.97 -5.55 16.42
C SER A 64 3.29 -4.86 15.09
N PRO A 65 3.94 -3.68 15.08
CA PRO A 65 4.27 -2.99 13.84
C PRO A 65 5.10 -3.85 12.87
N ILE A 66 4.84 -3.67 11.57
CA ILE A 66 5.76 -4.07 10.51
C ILE A 66 6.35 -2.81 9.89
N LEU A 67 7.68 -2.79 9.78
CA LEU A 67 8.41 -1.69 9.20
C LEU A 67 9.19 -2.17 7.98
N LEU A 68 8.83 -1.66 6.80
CA LEU A 68 9.54 -1.84 5.53
C LEU A 68 10.04 -0.52 4.90
N PRO A 69 10.33 0.55 5.67
CA PRO A 69 10.68 1.82 5.08
C PRO A 69 12.01 1.74 4.33
N TYR A 70 12.05 2.40 3.18
CA TYR A 70 13.19 2.48 2.26
C TYR A 70 13.71 1.12 1.77
N SER A 71 12.92 0.07 1.95
CA SER A 71 13.27 -1.28 1.48
C SER A 71 13.02 -1.43 -0.02
N GLN A 72 13.75 -2.35 -0.64
CA GLN A 72 13.66 -2.65 -2.06
C GLN A 72 13.19 -4.08 -2.27
N VAL A 73 12.24 -4.28 -3.17
CA VAL A 73 11.78 -5.60 -3.62
C VAL A 73 11.99 -5.70 -5.13
N GLY A 74 12.87 -6.60 -5.55
CA GLY A 74 13.28 -6.77 -6.95
C GLY A 74 12.23 -7.48 -7.81
N GLU A 75 11.38 -8.29 -7.19
CA GLU A 75 10.23 -8.92 -7.84
C GLU A 75 8.93 -8.58 -7.09
N ASN A 76 8.12 -9.57 -6.74
CA ASN A 76 6.79 -9.38 -6.19
C ASN A 76 6.80 -9.30 -4.67
N ILE A 77 5.92 -8.47 -4.11
CA ILE A 77 5.52 -8.54 -2.71
C ILE A 77 4.05 -8.95 -2.61
N ASP A 78 3.76 -9.98 -1.83
CA ASP A 78 2.40 -10.51 -1.63
C ASP A 78 2.04 -10.41 -0.14
N LEU A 79 1.12 -9.53 0.21
CA LEU A 79 0.57 -9.41 1.57
C LEU A 79 -0.91 -9.78 1.61
N ARG A 80 -1.46 -10.45 0.59
CA ARG A 80 -2.91 -10.67 0.49
C ARG A 80 -3.46 -11.33 1.74
N GLN A 81 -4.65 -10.88 2.13
CA GLN A 81 -5.41 -11.39 3.28
C GLN A 81 -4.68 -11.29 4.62
N SER A 82 -3.69 -10.40 4.73
CA SER A 82 -2.97 -10.16 5.98
C SER A 82 -3.66 -9.11 6.84
N SER A 83 -3.42 -9.22 8.15
CA SER A 83 -3.96 -8.29 9.15
C SER A 83 -2.84 -7.57 9.89
N PHE A 84 -3.04 -6.27 10.11
CA PHE A 84 -2.10 -5.38 10.80
C PHE A 84 -2.83 -4.72 11.95
N GLU A 85 -2.56 -5.16 13.18
CA GLU A 85 -3.21 -4.62 14.38
C GLU A 85 -2.60 -3.29 14.85
N ASN A 86 -1.38 -3.02 14.42
CA ASN A 86 -0.60 -1.81 14.70
C ASN A 86 -0.07 -1.22 13.38
N LEU A 87 0.74 -0.15 13.49
CA LEU A 87 1.37 0.54 12.37
C LEU A 87 1.95 -0.43 11.32
N ALA A 88 1.50 -0.29 10.08
CA ALA A 88 2.14 -0.90 8.91
C ALA A 88 2.82 0.20 8.09
N SER A 89 4.16 0.25 8.14
CA SER A 89 4.94 1.26 7.43
C SER A 89 5.67 0.66 6.23
N PHE A 90 5.38 1.24 5.06
CA PHE A 90 5.99 1.00 3.75
C PHE A 90 6.59 2.31 3.21
N GLU A 91 6.95 3.24 4.10
CA GLU A 91 7.46 4.57 3.77
C GLU A 91 8.67 4.48 2.83
N GLY A 92 8.61 5.06 1.64
CA GLY A 92 9.74 5.06 0.72
C GLY A 92 10.09 3.69 0.13
N ILE A 93 9.27 2.65 0.33
CA ILE A 93 9.52 1.33 -0.27
C ILE A 93 9.54 1.45 -1.79
N THR A 94 10.40 0.67 -2.45
CA THR A 94 10.38 0.48 -3.90
C THR A 94 10.10 -0.99 -4.24
N VAL A 95 9.02 -1.26 -4.96
CA VAL A 95 8.69 -2.60 -5.47
C VAL A 95 8.78 -2.59 -6.99
N THR A 96 9.66 -3.43 -7.54
CA THR A 96 9.90 -3.51 -8.98
C THR A 96 8.87 -4.40 -9.69
N GLY A 97 8.50 -5.53 -9.09
CA GLY A 97 7.41 -6.38 -9.54
C GLY A 97 6.06 -5.92 -8.99
N ASN A 98 5.13 -6.87 -8.88
CA ASN A 98 3.77 -6.59 -8.42
C ASN A 98 3.71 -6.49 -6.88
N ALA A 99 2.93 -5.55 -6.39
CA ALA A 99 2.60 -5.40 -4.97
C ALA A 99 1.12 -5.76 -4.77
N ASP A 100 0.85 -6.93 -4.20
CA ASP A 100 -0.50 -7.45 -4.00
C ASP A 100 -0.84 -7.48 -2.51
N LEU A 101 -1.70 -6.55 -2.08
CA LEU A 101 -2.20 -6.33 -0.73
C LEU A 101 -3.72 -6.55 -0.68
N LYS A 102 -4.28 -7.31 -1.63
CA LYS A 102 -5.72 -7.52 -1.71
C LYS A 102 -6.29 -8.14 -0.43
N GLY A 103 -7.41 -7.60 0.05
CA GLY A 103 -8.15 -8.11 1.19
C GLY A 103 -7.43 -7.95 2.54
N CYS A 104 -6.53 -6.97 2.67
CA CYS A 104 -5.85 -6.68 3.93
C CYS A 104 -6.77 -5.96 4.92
N SER A 105 -6.44 -6.07 6.21
CA SER A 105 -7.08 -5.29 7.27
C SER A 105 -6.04 -4.50 8.07
N PHE A 106 -6.04 -3.18 7.92
CA PHE A 106 -5.19 -2.25 8.66
C PHE A 106 -6.00 -1.63 9.80
N MET A 107 -5.76 -2.10 11.03
CA MET A 107 -6.51 -1.64 12.20
C MET A 107 -5.95 -0.37 12.84
N ASP A 108 -4.70 -0.07 12.53
CA ASP A 108 -4.01 1.18 12.84
C ASP A 108 -3.50 1.85 11.54
N GLN A 109 -2.66 2.88 11.65
CA GLN A 109 -2.15 3.65 10.51
C GLN A 109 -1.45 2.74 9.48
N ALA A 110 -1.78 2.95 8.21
CA ALA A 110 -1.07 2.38 7.07
C ALA A 110 -0.31 3.50 6.35
N ASP A 111 1.02 3.39 6.28
CA ASP A 111 1.87 4.44 5.74
C ASP A 111 2.61 3.96 4.49
N PHE A 112 2.32 4.60 3.36
CA PHE A 112 2.95 4.41 2.05
C PHE A 112 3.56 5.72 1.55
N TRP A 113 3.92 6.63 2.46
CA TRP A 113 4.49 7.93 2.08
C TRP A 113 5.74 7.75 1.20
N ASN A 114 5.78 8.48 0.09
CA ASN A 114 6.90 8.51 -0.86
C ASN A 114 7.31 7.12 -1.42
N SER A 115 6.43 6.13 -1.41
CA SER A 115 6.68 4.81 -1.99
C SER A 115 6.63 4.82 -3.52
N THR A 116 7.25 3.83 -4.15
CA THR A 116 7.19 3.63 -5.60
C THR A 116 6.86 2.17 -5.93
N PHE A 117 5.79 1.97 -6.69
CA PHE A 117 5.37 0.67 -7.21
C PHE A 117 5.50 0.67 -8.73
N VAL A 118 6.48 -0.09 -9.23
CA VAL A 118 6.80 -0.15 -10.66
C VAL A 118 5.88 -1.13 -11.39
N GLY A 119 5.63 -2.30 -10.80
CA GLY A 119 4.63 -3.25 -11.29
C GLY A 119 3.21 -2.86 -10.89
N ASP A 120 2.27 -3.78 -11.07
CA ASP A 120 0.88 -3.56 -10.67
C ASP A 120 0.79 -3.48 -9.14
N PHE A 121 0.04 -2.52 -8.65
CA PHE A 121 -0.29 -2.36 -7.23
C PHE A 121 -1.77 -2.66 -7.03
N SER A 122 -2.09 -3.64 -6.18
CA SER A 122 -3.47 -3.91 -5.78
C SER A 122 -3.58 -3.91 -4.27
N ILE A 123 -4.56 -3.18 -3.75
CA ILE A 123 -4.97 -3.22 -2.35
C ILE A 123 -6.49 -3.38 -2.25
N SER A 124 -7.13 -3.85 -3.33
CA SER A 124 -8.59 -3.96 -3.42
C SER A 124 -9.19 -4.83 -2.32
N ASP A 125 -10.48 -4.62 -2.06
CA ASP A 125 -11.24 -5.31 -1.02
C ASP A 125 -10.66 -5.15 0.41
N SER A 126 -9.79 -4.15 0.66
CA SER A 126 -9.13 -3.94 1.96
C SER A 126 -9.87 -2.96 2.88
N LEU A 127 -9.65 -3.11 4.19
CA LEU A 127 -10.18 -2.24 5.23
C LEU A 127 -9.04 -1.41 5.86
N PHE A 128 -9.26 -0.10 5.98
CA PHE A 128 -8.42 0.82 6.74
C PHE A 128 -9.24 1.44 7.86
N ASN A 129 -8.96 1.05 9.10
CA ASN A 129 -9.71 1.53 10.26
C ASN A 129 -9.18 2.87 10.80
N ARG A 130 -7.92 3.20 10.51
CA ARG A 130 -7.26 4.48 10.79
C ARG A 130 -6.72 5.08 9.50
N ASP A 131 -5.96 6.16 9.62
CA ASP A 131 -5.47 6.93 8.48
C ASP A 131 -4.63 6.06 7.53
N ALA A 132 -4.91 6.20 6.24
CA ALA A 132 -4.17 5.58 5.16
C ALA A 132 -3.43 6.65 4.36
N LYS A 133 -2.10 6.62 4.39
CA LYS A 133 -1.25 7.67 3.81
C LYS A 133 -0.56 7.16 2.55
N PHE A 134 -0.95 7.67 1.39
CA PHE A 134 -0.33 7.42 0.09
C PHE A 134 0.35 8.69 -0.45
N ILE A 135 0.71 9.61 0.44
CA ILE A 135 1.23 10.93 0.11
C ILE A 135 2.54 10.80 -0.70
N LYS A 136 2.64 11.49 -1.84
CA LYS A 136 3.79 11.42 -2.77
C LYS A 136 4.12 10.03 -3.32
N SER A 137 3.24 9.04 -3.13
CA SER A 137 3.45 7.71 -3.70
C SER A 137 3.35 7.73 -5.22
N ARG A 138 4.03 6.80 -5.88
CA ARG A 138 4.06 6.68 -7.35
C ARG A 138 3.64 5.28 -7.77
N PHE A 139 2.59 5.19 -8.56
CA PHE A 139 2.10 3.95 -9.17
C PHE A 139 2.35 4.00 -10.67
N ILE A 140 3.30 3.20 -11.15
CA ILE A 140 3.76 3.25 -12.54
C ILE A 140 2.85 2.44 -13.48
N LYS A 141 2.31 1.32 -13.00
CA LYS A 141 1.34 0.50 -13.71
C LYS A 141 -0.05 0.63 -13.06
N LEU A 142 -0.90 -0.39 -13.20
CA LEU A 142 -2.25 -0.36 -12.66
C LEU A 142 -2.20 -0.15 -11.14
N ALA A 143 -3.02 0.77 -10.65
CA ALA A 143 -3.22 0.99 -9.22
C ALA A 143 -4.67 0.66 -8.85
N ASP A 144 -4.88 -0.51 -8.27
CA ASP A 144 -6.20 -1.04 -7.93
C ASP A 144 -6.50 -0.86 -6.44
N PHE A 145 -7.37 0.10 -6.14
CA PHE A 145 -7.94 0.35 -4.82
C PHE A 145 -9.40 -0.09 -4.73
N ALA A 146 -9.95 -0.77 -5.75
CA ALA A 146 -11.38 -1.00 -5.84
C ALA A 146 -11.94 -1.66 -4.57
N LYS A 147 -13.14 -1.22 -4.15
CA LYS A 147 -13.86 -1.73 -2.98
C LYS A 147 -13.12 -1.57 -1.63
N CYS A 148 -12.10 -0.71 -1.56
CA CYS A 148 -11.50 -0.36 -0.28
C CYS A 148 -12.49 0.37 0.62
N ARG A 149 -12.36 0.15 1.92
CA ARG A 149 -13.13 0.86 2.96
C ARG A 149 -12.17 1.67 3.83
N PHE A 150 -12.15 2.97 3.64
CA PHE A 150 -11.38 3.92 4.44
C PHE A 150 -12.29 4.51 5.52
N MET A 151 -12.13 4.03 6.76
CA MET A 151 -12.97 4.45 7.89
C MET A 151 -12.49 5.77 8.51
N ALA A 152 -11.24 6.15 8.25
CA ALA A 152 -10.64 7.44 8.63
C ALA A 152 -10.07 8.13 7.38
N THR A 153 -9.13 9.07 7.55
CA THR A 153 -8.62 9.88 6.43
C THR A 153 -7.85 9.01 5.45
N ALA A 154 -8.18 9.12 4.15
CA ALA A 154 -7.39 8.54 3.07
C ALA A 154 -6.68 9.67 2.32
N ASP A 155 -5.36 9.75 2.43
CA ASP A 155 -4.56 10.85 1.90
C ASP A 155 -3.68 10.40 0.72
N PHE A 156 -4.06 10.80 -0.48
CA PHE A 156 -3.36 10.62 -1.74
C PHE A 156 -2.72 11.93 -2.22
N SER A 157 -2.46 12.88 -1.33
CA SER A 157 -1.87 14.17 -1.69
C SER A 157 -0.55 13.97 -2.45
N LYS A 158 -0.43 14.62 -3.60
CA LYS A 158 0.77 14.53 -4.48
C LYS A 158 1.08 13.11 -4.97
N ALA A 159 0.16 12.15 -4.83
CA ALA A 159 0.31 10.83 -5.44
C ALA A 159 0.26 10.95 -6.96
N VAL A 160 1.02 10.09 -7.65
CA VAL A 160 1.07 10.05 -9.11
C VAL A 160 0.67 8.67 -9.61
N PHE A 161 -0.39 8.62 -10.40
CA PHE A 161 -0.89 7.44 -11.08
C PHE A 161 -0.57 7.56 -12.57
N VAL A 162 0.42 6.79 -13.03
CA VAL A 162 0.94 6.88 -14.41
C VAL A 162 0.07 6.13 -15.40
N GLU A 163 -0.41 4.94 -15.03
CA GLU A 163 -1.42 4.20 -15.78
C GLU A 163 -2.78 4.34 -15.07
N SER A 164 -3.72 3.44 -15.37
CA SER A 164 -5.06 3.49 -14.80
C SER A 164 -5.05 3.35 -13.26
N ALA A 165 -5.93 4.11 -12.61
CA ALA A 165 -6.19 4.00 -11.18
C ALA A 165 -7.66 3.68 -10.94
N ASP A 166 -7.95 2.64 -10.18
CA ASP A 166 -9.31 2.18 -9.90
C ASP A 166 -9.66 2.38 -8.42
N PHE A 167 -10.61 3.28 -8.17
CA PHE A 167 -11.23 3.55 -6.86
C PHE A 167 -12.72 3.18 -6.87
N SER A 168 -13.16 2.36 -7.82
CA SER A 168 -14.57 2.00 -7.95
C SER A 168 -15.07 1.27 -6.71
N SER A 169 -16.32 1.56 -6.34
CA SER A 169 -16.98 1.00 -5.15
C SER A 169 -16.22 1.22 -3.83
N CYS A 170 -15.26 2.14 -3.76
CA CYS A 170 -14.63 2.51 -2.51
C CYS A 170 -15.61 3.22 -1.57
N LEU A 171 -15.47 2.99 -0.26
CA LEU A 171 -16.13 3.77 0.77
C LEU A 171 -15.09 4.66 1.46
N PHE A 172 -15.24 5.97 1.35
CA PHE A 172 -14.50 6.97 2.11
C PHE A 172 -15.41 7.53 3.20
N ASN A 173 -15.28 7.01 4.42
CA ASN A 173 -16.14 7.40 5.54
C ASN A 173 -15.82 8.79 6.07
N GLU A 174 -14.53 9.16 6.07
CA GLU A 174 -14.04 10.48 6.45
C GLU A 174 -13.46 11.20 5.22
N SER A 175 -12.45 12.06 5.41
CA SER A 175 -11.88 12.85 4.32
C SER A 175 -11.10 11.98 3.32
N ALA A 176 -11.36 12.20 2.03
CA ALA A 176 -10.56 11.70 0.93
C ALA A 176 -9.79 12.86 0.29
N ILE A 177 -8.46 12.80 0.35
CA ILE A 177 -7.58 13.90 -0.05
C ILE A 177 -6.79 13.49 -1.29
N PHE A 178 -6.94 14.26 -2.35
CA PHE A 178 -6.29 14.13 -3.65
C PHE A 178 -5.58 15.44 -4.06
N THR A 179 -5.34 16.35 -3.11
CA THR A 179 -4.70 17.64 -3.36
C THR A 179 -3.34 17.46 -4.04
N HIS A 180 -3.12 18.16 -5.17
CA HIS A 180 -1.96 18.03 -6.05
C HIS A 180 -1.67 16.61 -6.60
N SER A 181 -2.62 15.67 -6.50
CA SER A 181 -2.48 14.35 -7.12
C SER A 181 -2.51 14.46 -8.66
N ILE A 182 -1.90 13.49 -9.34
CA ILE A 182 -1.86 13.45 -10.80
C ILE A 182 -2.34 12.09 -11.29
N PHE A 183 -3.37 12.10 -12.13
CA PHE A 183 -3.87 10.95 -12.88
C PHE A 183 -3.54 11.14 -14.36
N GLU A 184 -2.51 10.44 -14.84
CA GLU A 184 -2.01 10.56 -16.22
C GLU A 184 -2.95 9.87 -17.24
N LYS A 185 -3.67 8.83 -16.81
CA LYS A 185 -4.57 8.01 -17.65
C LYS A 185 -5.97 7.92 -17.01
N TYR A 186 -6.61 6.77 -17.13
CA TYR A 186 -7.99 6.57 -16.69
C TYR A 186 -8.08 6.51 -15.16
N ALA A 187 -8.98 7.30 -14.59
CA ALA A 187 -9.29 7.26 -13.16
C ALA A 187 -10.75 6.84 -12.97
N ASN A 188 -10.97 5.70 -12.32
CA ASN A 188 -12.31 5.16 -12.09
C ASN A 188 -12.79 5.44 -10.67
N PHE A 189 -13.86 6.21 -10.51
CA PHE A 189 -14.54 6.41 -9.23
C PHE A 189 -15.98 5.90 -9.26
N GLY A 190 -16.33 5.05 -10.24
CA GLY A 190 -17.68 4.51 -10.39
C GLY A 190 -18.16 3.83 -9.10
N ASP A 191 -19.35 4.19 -8.64
CA ASP A 191 -19.98 3.68 -7.41
C ASP A 191 -19.18 3.91 -6.11
N ALA A 192 -18.13 4.74 -6.12
CA ALA A 192 -17.48 5.15 -4.89
C ALA A 192 -18.44 6.00 -4.03
N ALA A 193 -18.40 5.81 -2.72
CA ALA A 193 -19.20 6.54 -1.74
C ALA A 193 -18.28 7.41 -0.89
N PHE A 194 -18.49 8.72 -0.92
CA PHE A 194 -17.77 9.69 -0.10
C PHE A 194 -18.73 10.26 0.95
N MET A 195 -18.55 9.86 2.21
CA MET A 195 -19.37 10.32 3.33
C MET A 195 -18.78 11.59 3.99
N GLY A 196 -17.46 11.74 3.92
CA GLY A 196 -16.73 12.93 4.38
C GLY A 196 -16.35 13.89 3.26
N ASN A 197 -15.40 14.79 3.56
CA ASN A 197 -14.95 15.81 2.61
C ASN A 197 -14.09 15.21 1.49
N ILE A 198 -14.21 15.79 0.29
CA ILE A 198 -13.31 15.53 -0.82
C ILE A 198 -12.44 16.78 -1.05
N LEU A 199 -11.13 16.64 -0.87
CA LEU A 199 -10.16 17.71 -1.08
C LEU A 199 -9.30 17.36 -2.30
N ALA A 200 -9.53 18.01 -3.44
CA ALA A 200 -8.83 17.70 -4.70
C ALA A 200 -8.21 18.95 -5.35
N GLU A 201 -7.84 19.93 -4.52
CA GLU A 201 -7.28 21.21 -4.96
C GLU A 201 -5.99 20.98 -5.75
N ASP A 202 -5.88 21.61 -6.93
CA ASP A 202 -4.77 21.43 -7.87
C ASP A 202 -4.49 19.97 -8.29
N GLY A 203 -5.46 19.07 -8.07
CA GLY A 203 -5.43 17.72 -8.63
C GLY A 203 -5.59 17.76 -10.15
N GLN A 204 -4.79 16.95 -10.85
CA GLN A 204 -4.75 16.92 -12.31
C GLN A 204 -5.30 15.60 -12.83
N PHE A 205 -6.35 15.67 -13.66
CA PHE A 205 -6.89 14.55 -14.41
C PHE A 205 -6.59 14.77 -15.87
N LYS A 206 -5.52 14.14 -16.37
CA LYS A 206 -5.05 14.27 -17.76
C LYS A 206 -5.72 13.26 -18.69
N GLY A 207 -6.16 12.12 -18.15
CA GLY A 207 -6.95 11.12 -18.87
C GLY A 207 -8.45 11.22 -18.56
N THR A 208 -9.20 10.20 -18.98
CA THR A 208 -10.65 10.13 -18.74
C THR A 208 -10.94 9.78 -17.28
N ILE A 209 -11.98 10.40 -16.72
CA ILE A 209 -12.52 10.07 -15.41
C ILE A 209 -13.88 9.39 -15.57
N ASN A 210 -14.13 8.30 -14.84
CA ASN A 210 -15.49 7.82 -14.60
C ASN A 210 -15.96 8.40 -13.27
N PRO A 211 -16.77 9.48 -13.30
CA PRO A 211 -17.15 10.20 -12.10
C PRO A 211 -18.17 9.40 -11.28
N LEU A 212 -18.40 9.87 -10.05
CA LEU A 212 -19.45 9.37 -9.18
C LEU A 212 -20.83 9.35 -9.86
N SER A 213 -21.65 8.42 -9.43
CA SER A 213 -23.06 8.34 -9.79
C SER A 213 -23.85 9.58 -9.32
N ILE A 214 -23.41 10.29 -8.25
CA ILE A 214 -24.05 11.51 -7.72
C ILE A 214 -23.02 12.41 -6.97
N GLY A 215 -22.93 13.71 -7.28
CA GLY A 215 -22.42 14.73 -6.35
C GLY A 215 -20.97 15.22 -6.48
N PHE A 216 -20.19 14.73 -7.45
CA PHE A 216 -18.83 15.24 -7.66
C PHE A 216 -18.89 16.69 -8.17
N ASN A 217 -18.50 17.66 -7.33
CA ASN A 217 -18.37 19.04 -7.79
C ASN A 217 -17.04 19.17 -8.57
N ILE A 218 -17.09 18.80 -9.85
CA ILE A 218 -15.96 18.83 -10.81
C ILE A 218 -15.33 20.23 -10.88
N ALA A 219 -16.01 21.28 -10.40
CA ALA A 219 -15.57 22.66 -10.44
C ALA A 219 -14.21 22.97 -9.76
N ARG A 220 -13.63 22.05 -8.97
CA ARG A 220 -12.28 22.22 -8.37
C ARG A 220 -11.20 21.34 -9.00
N LEU A 221 -11.54 20.51 -9.99
CA LEU A 221 -10.56 19.72 -10.72
C LEU A 221 -10.07 20.48 -11.95
N LEU A 222 -8.75 20.55 -12.11
CA LEU A 222 -8.15 20.95 -13.37
C LEU A 222 -8.17 19.74 -14.29
N ILE A 223 -9.18 19.67 -15.16
CA ILE A 223 -9.18 18.79 -16.32
C ILE A 223 -8.29 19.48 -17.36
N VAL A 224 -7.08 18.98 -17.53
CA VAL A 224 -6.16 19.48 -18.56
C VAL A 224 -6.42 18.68 -19.81
N HIS A 225 -6.98 19.32 -20.85
CA HIS A 225 -7.17 18.73 -22.18
C HIS A 225 -5.84 18.56 -22.92
#